data_AF-A0A1G7N3D8-F1
#
_entry.id   AF-A0A1G7N3D8-F1
#
_cell.length_a   1.000
_cell.length_b   1.000
_cell.length_c   1.000
_cell.angle_alpha   90.00
_cell.angle_beta   90.00
_cell.angle_gamma   90.00
#
_symmetry.space_group_name_H-M   'P 1'
#
loop_
_entity.id
_entity.type
_entity.pdbx_description
1 polymer ?
#
loop_
_entity_poly.entity_id
_entity_poly.type
_entity_poly.pdbx_seq_one_letter_code
_entity_poly.pdbx_strand_id
1 'polypeptide(L)'
;MKKHFLFSVFAAVAICTGCTMTSCSSDDKEESTILSNHELDGTYVEFFESESATNSKYDALWLSEAAKCVGNEKAAESVQMLKGCMAGNIHGAEAVKIYGEGINNEFPNGYQFDCHFSNGIKKMVINGSNIKGLDSNGKTVFTHNYKYIGTDETMGFVKYQTTDDNNDEFKYFFFMPDTPEKTYHTEFRYGSDPSALLEFYKGNYGYWMCAGVREGNGTECENAIKLFVSENLGNNE
;
A
#
# COMPACT_ATOMS: atom_id res chain seq x y z
N MET A 1 28.62 6.71 13.27
CA MET A 1 27.80 7.28 12.19
C MET A 1 26.47 6.57 12.20
N LYS A 2 25.38 7.23 12.60
CA LYS A 2 24.03 6.66 12.47
C LYS A 2 23.71 6.62 10.99
N LYS A 3 23.74 5.44 10.37
CA LYS A 3 23.26 5.27 9.00
C LYS A 3 21.75 5.42 9.07
N HIS A 4 21.22 6.48 8.47
CA HIS A 4 19.78 6.62 8.28
C HIS A 4 19.38 5.59 7.23
N PHE A 5 18.72 4.52 7.66
CA PHE A 5 18.03 3.60 6.77
C PHE A 5 16.84 4.38 6.18
N LEU A 6 16.92 4.75 4.90
CA LEU A 6 15.75 5.14 4.13
C LEU A 6 15.00 3.83 3.83
N PHE A 7 14.00 3.50 4.64
CA PHE A 7 13.03 2.47 4.23
C PHE A 7 12.26 3.06 3.06
N SER A 8 12.48 2.47 1.90
CA SER A 8 11.55 2.67 0.80
C SER A 8 10.30 1.88 1.17
N VAL A 9 9.39 2.51 1.90
CA VAL A 9 7.98 2.06 1.96
C VAL A 9 7.40 2.00 0.54
N PHE A 10 8.06 2.67 -0.41
CA PHE A 10 7.82 2.58 -1.85
C PHE A 10 8.76 1.56 -2.49
N ALA A 11 8.44 0.29 -2.37
CA ALA A 11 9.01 -0.72 -3.24
C ALA A 11 8.74 -0.34 -4.71
N ALA A 12 9.82 -0.02 -5.43
CA ALA A 12 9.93 0.20 -6.88
C ALA A 12 8.64 0.51 -7.68
N VAL A 13 8.33 1.80 -7.85
CA VAL A 13 7.58 2.25 -9.03
C VAL A 13 8.41 1.88 -10.25
N ALA A 14 8.01 0.83 -10.97
CA ALA A 14 8.45 0.63 -12.34
C ALA A 14 7.89 1.81 -13.15
N ILE A 15 8.71 2.83 -13.38
CA ILE A 15 8.37 3.95 -14.24
C ILE A 15 8.18 3.37 -15.65
N CYS A 16 6.93 3.05 -16.01
CA CYS A 16 6.58 2.80 -17.40
C CYS A 16 6.59 4.15 -18.13
N THR A 17 7.77 4.56 -18.59
CA THR A 17 7.95 5.71 -19.48
C THR A 17 7.33 5.38 -20.83
N GLY A 18 6.04 5.67 -20.97
CA GLY A 18 5.26 5.48 -22.20
C GLY A 18 4.59 6.78 -22.64
N CYS A 19 5.37 7.83 -22.91
CA CYS A 19 4.86 9.03 -23.56
C CYS A 19 4.30 8.70 -24.94
N THR A 20 2.98 8.84 -25.13
CA THR A 20 2.44 9.35 -26.39
C THR A 20 1.37 10.39 -26.11
N MET A 21 1.70 11.66 -26.34
CA MET A 21 0.71 12.72 -26.46
C MET A 21 -0.15 12.43 -27.69
N THR A 22 -1.46 12.33 -27.51
CA THR A 22 -2.43 12.59 -28.60
C THR A 22 -3.59 13.42 -28.05
N SER A 23 -3.83 14.51 -28.75
CA SER A 23 -4.81 15.58 -28.52
C SER A 23 -6.26 15.11 -28.40
N CYS A 24 -7.08 15.93 -27.73
CA CYS A 24 -8.54 15.84 -27.57
C CYS A 24 -9.29 15.17 -28.72
N SER A 25 -9.97 14.07 -28.39
CA SER A 25 -11.22 13.62 -29.00
C SER A 25 -12.05 12.97 -27.89
N SER A 26 -13.25 13.49 -27.65
CA SER A 26 -14.25 12.93 -26.74
C SER A 26 -14.90 11.72 -27.37
N ASP A 27 -14.24 10.57 -27.25
CA ASP A 27 -14.82 9.24 -27.38
C ASP A 27 -14.61 8.52 -26.04
N ASP A 28 -15.69 8.04 -25.42
CA ASP A 28 -15.67 7.22 -24.20
C ASP A 28 -15.02 5.85 -24.45
N LYS A 29 -13.72 5.83 -24.79
CA LYS A 29 -12.92 4.63 -24.60
C LYS A 29 -12.53 4.61 -23.14
N GLU A 30 -13.17 3.72 -22.39
CA GLU A 30 -12.76 3.38 -21.04
C GLU A 30 -11.26 3.04 -21.07
N GLU A 31 -10.44 3.90 -20.45
CA GLU A 31 -9.00 3.69 -20.38
C GLU A 31 -8.78 2.36 -19.63
N SER A 32 -8.10 1.42 -20.28
CA SER A 32 -7.76 0.13 -19.69
C SER A 32 -6.82 0.37 -18.51
N THR A 33 -7.31 0.13 -17.30
CA THR A 33 -6.59 0.31 -16.03
C THR A 33 -6.62 -0.96 -15.19
N ILE A 34 -5.87 -0.99 -14.09
CA ILE A 34 -5.73 -2.18 -13.23
C ILE A 34 -7.07 -2.69 -12.68
N LEU A 35 -8.06 -1.82 -12.44
CA LEU A 35 -9.42 -2.25 -12.07
C LEU A 35 -10.20 -2.79 -13.27
N SER A 36 -10.27 -2.08 -14.40
CA SER A 36 -11.05 -2.55 -15.57
C SER A 36 -10.47 -3.81 -16.21
N ASN A 37 -9.17 -4.06 -16.01
CA ASN A 37 -8.48 -5.27 -16.47
C ASN A 37 -8.61 -6.43 -15.47
N HIS A 38 -9.29 -6.25 -14.34
CA HIS A 38 -9.42 -7.25 -13.27
C HIS A 38 -8.07 -7.71 -12.69
N GLU A 39 -7.01 -6.89 -12.81
CA GLU A 39 -5.67 -7.20 -12.29
C GLU A 39 -5.65 -7.22 -10.75
N LEU A 40 -6.58 -6.51 -10.11
CA LEU A 40 -6.74 -6.45 -8.66
C LEU A 40 -7.88 -7.32 -8.11
N ASP A 41 -8.53 -8.15 -8.91
CA ASP A 41 -9.66 -8.96 -8.42
C ASP A 41 -9.27 -9.89 -7.26
N GLY A 42 -10.08 -9.86 -6.19
CA GLY A 42 -9.86 -10.69 -5.02
C GLY A 42 -10.49 -10.14 -3.74
N THR A 43 -10.37 -10.92 -2.68
CA THR A 43 -10.59 -10.47 -1.31
C THR A 43 -9.23 -10.30 -0.64
N TYR A 44 -8.95 -9.14 -0.09
CA TYR A 44 -7.67 -8.79 0.52
C TYR A 44 -7.81 -8.65 2.03
N VAL A 45 -6.79 -9.14 2.73
CA VAL A 45 -6.54 -8.89 4.15
C VAL A 45 -5.29 -8.03 4.29
N GLU A 46 -5.15 -7.35 5.42
CA GLU A 46 -3.97 -6.53 5.75
C GLU A 46 -2.69 -7.38 5.67
N PHE A 47 -1.64 -6.88 5.02
CA PHE A 47 -0.41 -7.64 4.78
C PHE A 47 0.42 -7.85 6.04
N PHE A 48 0.53 -6.82 6.91
CA PHE A 48 1.36 -6.86 8.12
C PHE A 48 0.60 -7.35 9.36
N GLU A 49 -0.28 -8.34 9.20
CA GLU A 49 -1.12 -8.87 10.26
C GLU A 49 -0.84 -10.34 10.61
N SER A 50 -1.33 -10.75 11.78
CA SER A 50 -1.11 -12.10 12.32
C SER A 50 -1.77 -13.21 11.49
N GLU A 51 -2.76 -12.86 10.68
CA GLU A 51 -3.41 -13.76 9.71
C GLU A 51 -2.61 -13.89 8.39
N SER A 52 -1.64 -12.99 8.17
CA SER A 52 -0.85 -12.83 6.95
C SER A 52 0.66 -12.81 7.26
N ALA A 53 1.40 -11.77 6.92
CA ALA A 53 2.87 -11.81 6.89
C ALA A 53 3.52 -11.89 8.27
N THR A 54 2.82 -11.49 9.34
CA THR A 54 3.35 -11.59 10.70
C THR A 54 2.92 -12.87 11.41
N ASN A 55 2.19 -13.75 10.72
CA ASN A 55 1.92 -15.10 11.21
C ASN A 55 3.23 -15.86 11.48
N SER A 56 3.31 -16.55 12.62
CA SER A 56 4.52 -17.27 13.04
C SER A 56 4.97 -18.36 12.07
N LYS A 57 4.07 -18.87 11.21
CA LYS A 57 4.43 -19.82 10.15
C LYS A 57 5.46 -19.25 9.15
N TYR A 58 5.55 -17.92 9.05
CA TYR A 58 6.48 -17.23 8.18
C TYR A 58 7.76 -16.75 8.87
N ASP A 59 7.94 -16.96 10.17
CA ASP A 59 9.12 -16.45 10.89
C ASP A 59 10.43 -17.01 10.33
N ALA A 60 10.46 -18.30 9.98
CA ALA A 60 11.62 -18.92 9.33
C ALA A 60 11.91 -18.30 7.96
N LEU A 61 10.87 -17.96 7.19
CA LEU A 61 11.02 -17.30 5.89
C LEU A 61 11.63 -15.90 6.08
N TRP A 62 11.04 -15.06 6.93
CA TRP A 62 11.55 -13.72 7.25
C TRP A 62 13.03 -13.74 7.64
N LEU A 63 13.40 -14.61 8.57
CA LEU A 63 14.78 -14.75 9.03
C LEU A 63 15.71 -15.20 7.90
N SER A 64 15.27 -16.18 7.10
CA SER A 64 16.08 -16.70 6.00
C SER A 64 16.30 -15.68 4.89
N GLU A 65 15.27 -14.91 4.50
CA GLU A 65 15.39 -13.88 3.48
C GLU A 65 16.24 -12.70 3.99
N ALA A 66 16.04 -12.27 5.24
CA ALA A 66 16.85 -11.21 5.82
C ALA A 66 18.33 -11.62 5.93
N ALA A 67 18.60 -12.87 6.31
CA ALA A 67 19.96 -13.39 6.36
C ALA A 67 20.66 -13.39 5.00
N LYS A 68 19.94 -13.58 3.88
CA LYS A 68 20.52 -13.45 2.53
C LYS A 68 21.00 -12.02 2.25
N CYS A 69 20.33 -11.01 2.80
CA CYS A 69 20.67 -9.60 2.58
C CYS A 69 21.71 -9.06 3.57
N VAL A 70 21.59 -9.38 4.87
CA VAL A 70 22.40 -8.75 5.93
C VAL A 70 23.24 -9.73 6.76
N GLY A 71 23.20 -11.02 6.44
CA GLY A 71 23.86 -12.09 7.18
C GLY A 71 23.09 -12.56 8.43
N ASN A 72 23.37 -13.79 8.88
CA ASN A 72 22.67 -14.44 10.00
C ASN A 72 22.69 -13.62 11.30
N GLU A 73 23.81 -12.94 11.59
CA GLU A 73 23.99 -12.18 12.82
C GLU A 73 23.05 -10.97 12.94
N LYS A 74 22.64 -10.38 11.80
CA LYS A 74 21.79 -9.17 11.75
C LYS A 74 20.35 -9.45 11.33
N ALA A 75 20.05 -10.67 10.88
CA ALA A 75 18.75 -11.04 10.32
C ALA A 75 17.60 -10.77 11.31
N ALA A 76 17.73 -11.21 12.56
CA ALA A 76 16.66 -11.06 13.56
C ALA A 76 16.35 -9.58 13.88
N GLU A 77 17.39 -8.76 14.09
CA GLU A 77 17.23 -7.32 14.33
C GLU A 77 16.60 -6.63 13.12
N SER A 78 17.01 -7.01 11.90
CA SER A 78 16.49 -6.41 10.67
C SER A 78 15.04 -6.80 10.42
N VAL A 79 14.64 -8.05 10.69
CA VAL A 79 13.23 -8.47 10.63
C VAL A 79 12.38 -7.70 11.64
N GLN A 80 12.86 -7.55 12.88
CA GLN A 80 12.15 -6.78 13.90
C GLN A 80 11.97 -5.32 13.48
N MET A 81 13.01 -4.71 12.92
CA MET A 81 13.00 -3.35 12.41
C MET A 81 11.99 -3.19 11.25
N LEU A 82 12.04 -4.08 10.25
CA LEU A 82 11.12 -4.08 9.11
C LEU A 82 9.64 -4.18 9.54
N LYS A 83 9.32 -5.18 10.36
CA LYS A 83 7.95 -5.35 10.89
C LYS A 83 7.55 -4.14 11.74
N GLY A 84 8.49 -3.59 12.51
CA GLY A 84 8.27 -2.41 13.35
C GLY A 84 7.91 -1.16 12.53
N CYS A 85 8.58 -0.89 11.42
CA CYS A 85 8.31 0.30 10.60
C CYS A 85 6.89 0.34 10.02
N MET A 86 6.27 -0.83 9.78
CA MET A 86 4.94 -0.98 9.15
C MET A 86 3.81 -1.27 10.15
N ALA A 87 4.14 -1.44 11.43
CA ALA A 87 3.17 -1.72 12.50
C ALA A 87 2.61 -0.45 13.17
N GLY A 88 2.56 0.66 12.43
CA GLY A 88 1.99 1.91 12.94
C GLY A 88 0.49 1.74 13.20
N ASN A 89 0.00 2.38 14.26
CA ASN A 89 -1.43 2.38 14.62
C ASN A 89 -2.00 3.80 14.72
N ILE A 90 -1.21 4.79 14.33
CA ILE A 90 -1.56 6.20 14.28
C ILE A 90 -1.23 6.73 12.89
N HIS A 91 -2.10 7.59 12.37
CA HIS A 91 -1.89 8.32 11.13
C HIS A 91 -2.56 9.69 11.21
N GLY A 92 -2.47 10.46 10.13
CA GLY A 92 -3.03 11.79 10.04
C GLY A 92 -2.42 12.77 11.03
N ALA A 93 -3.24 13.65 11.59
CA ALA A 93 -2.78 14.72 12.48
C ALA A 93 -2.01 14.21 13.72
N GLU A 94 -2.35 13.02 14.23
CA GLU A 94 -1.66 12.44 15.39
C GLU A 94 -0.23 12.01 15.03
N ALA A 95 -0.06 11.27 13.93
CA ALA A 95 1.25 10.86 13.45
C ALA A 95 2.12 12.05 13.05
N VAL A 96 1.55 13.05 12.36
CA VAL A 96 2.26 14.28 11.98
C VAL A 96 2.76 15.06 13.20
N LYS A 97 1.99 15.07 14.29
CA LYS A 97 2.42 15.71 15.54
C LYS A 97 3.61 15.00 16.18
N ILE A 98 3.70 13.68 16.04
CA ILE A 98 4.75 12.85 16.66
C ILE A 98 6.01 12.80 15.79
N TYR A 99 5.86 12.46 14.51
CA TYR A 99 6.96 12.25 13.57
C TYR A 99 7.40 13.53 12.87
N GLY A 100 6.55 14.56 12.87
CA GLY A 100 6.73 15.81 12.12
C GLY A 100 6.13 15.74 10.72
N GLU A 101 6.22 16.83 9.96
CA GLU A 101 6.07 16.75 8.50
C GLU A 101 7.42 16.33 7.93
N GLY A 102 7.48 15.22 7.19
CA GLY A 102 8.69 14.76 6.53
C GLY A 102 9.15 15.77 5.48
N ILE A 103 10.05 16.68 5.83
CA ILE A 103 10.65 17.65 4.91
C ILE A 103 11.91 17.02 4.32
N ASN A 104 12.00 16.95 2.98
CA ASN A 104 13.14 16.37 2.26
C ASN A 104 13.50 14.91 2.65
N ASN A 105 12.50 14.10 3.02
CA ASN A 105 12.68 12.74 3.55
C ASN A 105 13.51 12.65 4.83
N GLU A 106 13.60 13.75 5.60
CA GLU A 106 14.21 13.74 6.91
C GLU A 106 13.15 13.55 8.01
N PHE A 107 13.39 12.58 8.89
CA PHE A 107 12.50 12.21 10.00
C PHE A 107 13.28 12.31 11.31
N PRO A 108 13.41 13.51 11.90
CA PRO A 108 14.26 13.72 13.08
C PRO A 108 13.80 12.91 14.30
N ASN A 109 12.50 12.62 14.38
CA ASN A 109 11.88 11.81 15.43
C ASN A 109 11.67 10.34 15.02
N GLY A 110 12.23 9.93 13.88
CA GLY A 110 11.85 8.69 13.21
C GLY A 110 10.47 8.76 12.56
N TYR A 111 10.03 7.66 11.98
CA TYR A 111 8.71 7.50 11.38
C TYR A 111 8.25 6.06 11.51
N GLN A 112 6.94 5.89 11.47
CA GLN A 112 6.27 4.61 11.34
C GLN A 112 5.06 4.84 10.44
N PHE A 113 4.80 3.91 9.53
CA PHE A 113 3.58 3.94 8.73
C PHE A 113 2.55 3.02 9.34
N ASP A 114 1.31 3.49 9.39
CA ASP A 114 0.15 2.64 9.54
C ASP A 114 -0.16 2.00 8.17
N CYS A 115 0.10 0.69 8.08
CA CYS A 115 -0.17 -0.08 6.88
C CYS A 115 -1.48 -0.88 6.92
N HIS A 116 -2.30 -0.65 7.94
CA HIS A 116 -3.57 -1.33 8.15
C HIS A 116 -4.70 -0.64 7.39
N PHE A 117 -5.83 -1.34 7.27
CA PHE A 117 -7.04 -0.74 6.76
C PHE A 117 -7.69 0.09 7.88
N SER A 118 -8.08 1.33 7.56
CA SER A 118 -8.75 2.23 8.49
C SER A 118 -10.29 2.04 8.46
N ASN A 119 -11.01 2.92 9.18
CA ASN A 119 -12.48 3.02 9.15
C ASN A 119 -13.25 1.72 9.47
N GLY A 120 -12.64 0.80 10.24
CA GLY A 120 -13.28 -0.45 10.67
C GLY A 120 -13.29 -1.55 9.60
N ILE A 121 -12.56 -1.36 8.49
CA ILE A 121 -12.40 -2.37 7.46
C ILE A 121 -11.45 -3.47 7.94
N LYS A 122 -11.80 -4.71 7.64
CA LYS A 122 -10.94 -5.88 7.85
C LYS A 122 -10.68 -6.67 6.59
N LYS A 123 -11.60 -6.59 5.61
CA LYS A 123 -11.37 -7.15 4.28
C LYS A 123 -11.77 -6.16 3.20
N MET A 124 -10.97 -6.10 2.15
CA MET A 124 -11.28 -5.34 0.95
C MET A 124 -11.61 -6.33 -0.18
N VAL A 125 -12.83 -6.28 -0.71
CA VAL A 125 -13.25 -7.09 -1.86
C VAL A 125 -13.23 -6.20 -3.10
N ILE A 126 -12.39 -6.55 -4.07
CA ILE A 126 -12.25 -5.86 -5.35
C ILE A 126 -12.76 -6.80 -6.44
N ASN A 127 -13.69 -6.31 -7.25
CA ASN A 127 -14.24 -7.01 -8.42
C ASN A 127 -14.45 -5.98 -9.54
N GLY A 128 -13.45 -5.88 -10.40
CA GLY A 128 -13.34 -4.82 -11.39
C GLY A 128 -13.47 -3.44 -10.73
N SER A 129 -14.37 -2.62 -11.28
CA SER A 129 -14.67 -1.28 -10.77
C SER A 129 -15.50 -1.26 -9.48
N ASN A 130 -15.96 -2.40 -8.95
CA ASN A 130 -16.68 -2.46 -7.68
C ASN A 130 -15.72 -2.77 -6.53
N ILE A 131 -15.69 -1.90 -5.52
CA ILE A 131 -14.89 -2.10 -4.31
C ILE A 131 -15.84 -2.12 -3.10
N LYS A 132 -15.61 -3.07 -2.20
CA LYS A 132 -16.42 -3.29 -0.99
C LYS A 132 -15.52 -3.54 0.21
N GLY A 133 -15.75 -2.77 1.28
CA GLY A 133 -15.13 -3.01 2.58
C GLY A 133 -16.03 -3.83 3.50
N LEU A 134 -15.46 -4.83 4.16
CA LEU A 134 -16.13 -5.67 5.16
C LEU A 134 -15.50 -5.47 6.54
N ASP A 135 -16.32 -5.48 7.59
CA ASP A 135 -15.84 -5.48 8.98
C ASP A 135 -15.40 -6.89 9.44
N SER A 136 -14.95 -7.00 10.69
CA SER A 136 -14.54 -8.27 11.31
C SER A 136 -15.60 -9.37 11.32
N ASN A 137 -16.89 -9.03 11.20
CA ASN A 137 -18.00 -9.98 11.15
C ASN A 137 -18.44 -10.29 9.71
N GLY A 138 -17.73 -9.75 8.70
CA GLY A 138 -18.10 -9.87 7.29
C GLY A 138 -19.27 -8.98 6.88
N LYS A 139 -19.68 -8.01 7.71
CA LYS A 139 -20.73 -7.05 7.34
C LYS A 139 -20.13 -5.97 6.45
N THR A 140 -20.86 -5.62 5.39
CA THR A 140 -20.50 -4.49 4.52
C THR A 140 -20.46 -3.18 5.30
N VAL A 141 -19.30 -2.52 5.27
CA VAL A 141 -19.10 -1.15 5.77
C VAL A 141 -19.39 -0.15 4.66
N PHE A 142 -18.89 -0.41 3.45
CA PHE A 142 -19.19 0.37 2.25
C PHE A 142 -19.17 -0.52 1.00
N THR A 143 -19.79 -0.05 -0.08
CA THR A 143 -19.65 -0.64 -1.42
C THR A 143 -19.98 0.41 -2.47
N HIS A 144 -19.07 0.62 -3.40
CA HIS A 144 -19.21 1.63 -4.45
C HIS A 144 -18.67 1.09 -5.78
N ASN A 145 -19.14 1.69 -6.88
CA ASN A 145 -18.48 1.58 -8.17
C ASN A 145 -17.56 2.78 -8.38
N TYR A 146 -16.46 2.57 -9.09
CA TYR A 146 -15.41 3.56 -9.29
C TYR A 146 -15.12 3.76 -10.76
N LYS A 147 -14.78 4.99 -11.13
CA LYS A 147 -14.26 5.34 -12.45
C LYS A 147 -12.85 5.89 -12.31
N TYR A 148 -12.02 5.59 -13.29
CA TYR A 148 -10.68 6.16 -13.40
C TYR A 148 -10.75 7.69 -13.60
N ILE A 149 -9.86 8.42 -12.93
CA ILE A 149 -9.78 9.90 -13.00
C ILE A 149 -8.35 10.41 -13.28
N GLY A 150 -7.45 9.53 -13.73
CA GLY A 150 -6.07 9.88 -14.09
C GLY A 150 -5.03 9.18 -13.22
N THR A 151 -3.78 9.27 -13.66
CA THR A 151 -2.62 8.78 -12.90
C THR A 151 -1.85 9.95 -12.30
N ASP A 152 -1.30 9.79 -11.10
CA ASP A 152 -0.36 10.76 -10.53
C ASP A 152 1.03 10.61 -11.16
N GLU A 153 1.59 11.69 -11.69
CA GLU A 153 2.88 11.65 -12.39
C GLU A 153 4.09 11.52 -11.44
N THR A 154 3.92 11.87 -10.16
CA THR A 154 5.02 11.88 -9.19
C THR A 154 5.25 10.49 -8.62
N MET A 155 4.18 9.83 -8.19
CA MET A 155 4.22 8.57 -7.47
C MET A 155 3.62 7.40 -8.25
N GLY A 156 2.95 7.66 -9.38
CA GLY A 156 2.34 6.61 -10.20
C GLY A 156 0.99 6.11 -9.68
N PHE A 157 0.33 6.82 -8.76
CA PHE A 157 -1.00 6.42 -8.28
C PHE A 157 -2.00 6.38 -9.41
N VAL A 158 -2.63 5.22 -9.62
CA VAL A 158 -3.81 5.08 -10.48
C VAL A 158 -5.01 5.51 -9.66
N LYS A 159 -5.62 6.65 -10.03
CA LYS A 159 -6.64 7.32 -9.20
C LYS A 159 -8.04 7.00 -9.69
N TYR A 160 -8.90 6.71 -8.74
CA TYR A 160 -10.31 6.42 -8.98
C TYR A 160 -11.21 7.27 -8.08
N GLN A 161 -12.38 7.61 -8.60
CA GLN A 161 -13.45 8.27 -7.87
C GLN A 161 -14.73 7.45 -7.99
N THR A 162 -15.51 7.37 -6.92
CA THR A 162 -16.82 6.73 -6.96
C THR A 162 -17.75 7.36 -8.02
N THR A 163 -18.57 6.54 -8.67
CA THR A 163 -19.67 6.97 -9.54
C THR A 163 -20.95 7.28 -8.76
N ASP A 164 -21.00 6.91 -7.49
CA ASP A 164 -22.17 7.08 -6.65
C ASP A 164 -22.25 8.53 -6.16
N ASP A 165 -23.46 9.03 -5.93
CA ASP A 165 -23.67 10.34 -5.30
C ASP A 165 -23.46 10.23 -3.79
N ASN A 166 -22.20 10.14 -3.36
CA ASN A 166 -21.81 10.10 -1.95
C ASN A 166 -20.72 11.15 -1.65
N ASN A 167 -20.57 11.44 -0.36
CA ASN A 167 -19.49 12.26 0.19
C ASN A 167 -18.91 11.61 1.45
N ASP A 168 -18.88 10.27 1.46
CA ASP A 168 -18.28 9.52 2.55
C ASP A 168 -16.76 9.40 2.37
N GLU A 169 -16.12 8.71 3.31
CA GLU A 169 -14.67 8.54 3.34
C GLU A 169 -14.14 7.65 2.20
N PHE A 170 -14.99 6.95 1.47
CA PHE A 170 -14.61 6.02 0.41
C PHE A 170 -14.81 6.65 -0.98
N LYS A 171 -14.90 7.99 -1.06
CA LYS A 171 -15.12 8.70 -2.32
C LYS A 171 -14.00 8.48 -3.35
N TYR A 172 -12.75 8.36 -2.90
CA TYR A 172 -11.57 8.18 -3.77
C TYR A 172 -10.76 6.95 -3.35
N PHE A 173 -10.21 6.24 -4.34
CA PHE A 173 -9.28 5.13 -4.18
C PHE A 173 -8.07 5.32 -5.08
N PHE A 174 -6.88 5.42 -4.50
CA PHE A 174 -5.62 5.61 -5.19
C PHE A 174 -4.76 4.37 -4.97
N PHE A 175 -4.49 3.63 -6.04
CA PHE A 175 -3.68 2.41 -6.01
C PHE A 175 -2.28 2.68 -6.54
N MET A 176 -1.26 2.14 -5.87
CA MET A 176 0.04 1.93 -6.50
C MET A 176 -0.12 0.94 -7.67
N PRO A 177 0.80 0.93 -8.65
CA PRO A 177 0.75 0.00 -9.78
C PRO A 177 1.00 -1.48 -9.41
N ASP A 178 1.16 -1.78 -8.11
CA ASP A 178 1.29 -3.11 -7.55
C ASP A 178 0.06 -3.98 -7.79
N THR A 179 0.30 -5.19 -8.27
CA THR A 179 -0.75 -6.19 -8.48
C THR A 179 -0.33 -7.55 -7.92
N PRO A 180 -1.28 -8.42 -7.56
CA PRO A 180 -0.96 -9.79 -7.14
C PRO A 180 -0.13 -10.59 -8.16
N GLU A 181 -0.27 -10.30 -9.46
CA GLU A 181 0.51 -10.98 -10.50
C GLU A 181 1.97 -10.48 -10.56
N LYS A 182 2.19 -9.18 -10.34
CA LYS A 182 3.50 -8.54 -10.51
C LYS A 182 4.32 -8.52 -9.22
N THR A 183 3.68 -8.14 -8.11
CA THR A 183 4.34 -7.87 -6.83
C THR A 183 3.69 -8.62 -5.66
N TYR A 184 2.73 -9.52 -5.92
CA TYR A 184 2.12 -10.43 -4.94
C TYR A 184 1.31 -9.77 -3.83
N HIS A 185 1.20 -8.44 -3.85
CA HIS A 185 0.43 -7.64 -2.91
C HIS A 185 -0.17 -6.43 -3.67
N THR A 186 -0.89 -5.58 -2.95
CA THR A 186 -1.36 -4.30 -3.46
C THR A 186 -1.17 -3.23 -2.39
N GLU A 187 -0.86 -2.02 -2.80
CA GLU A 187 -0.79 -0.85 -1.94
C GLU A 187 -1.77 0.22 -2.38
N PHE A 188 -2.50 0.80 -1.45
CA PHE A 188 -3.52 1.78 -1.78
C PHE A 188 -3.85 2.73 -0.63
N ARG A 189 -4.49 3.84 -1.00
CA ARG A 189 -5.01 4.86 -0.10
C ARG A 189 -6.44 5.16 -0.50
N TYR A 190 -7.32 5.45 0.45
CA TYR A 190 -8.69 5.87 0.18
C TYR A 190 -9.12 6.99 1.12
N GLY A 191 -10.04 7.83 0.66
CA GLY A 191 -10.40 9.03 1.40
C GLY A 191 -11.42 9.91 0.68
N SER A 192 -11.81 10.98 1.35
CA SER A 192 -12.73 12.00 0.86
C SER A 192 -12.05 13.21 0.20
N ASP A 193 -10.74 13.41 0.42
CA ASP A 193 -9.95 14.52 -0.14
C ASP A 193 -8.80 13.99 -1.02
N PRO A 194 -8.87 14.16 -2.35
CA PRO A 194 -7.89 13.61 -3.28
C PRO A 194 -6.52 14.28 -3.15
N SER A 195 -6.45 15.55 -2.73
CA SER A 195 -5.17 16.24 -2.53
C SER A 195 -4.48 15.73 -1.28
N ALA A 196 -5.22 15.52 -0.19
CA ALA A 196 -4.67 14.96 1.04
C ALA A 196 -4.23 13.49 0.87
N LEU A 197 -4.85 12.74 -0.05
CA LEU A 197 -4.43 11.36 -0.35
C LEU A 197 -3.06 11.28 -1.03
N LEU A 198 -2.55 12.35 -1.65
CA LEU A 198 -1.20 12.38 -2.22
C LEU A 198 -0.13 12.77 -1.18
N GLU A 199 -0.53 13.17 0.03
CA GLU A 199 0.37 13.69 1.05
C GLU A 199 0.75 12.59 2.05
N PHE A 200 1.97 12.07 1.93
CA PHE A 200 2.43 10.92 2.70
C PHE A 200 2.86 11.23 4.12
N TYR A 201 3.31 12.45 4.39
CA TYR A 201 3.92 12.81 5.68
C TYR A 201 3.20 13.96 6.36
N LYS A 202 2.05 14.39 5.84
CA LYS A 202 1.24 15.48 6.40
C LYS A 202 -0.23 15.31 6.07
N GLY A 203 -1.07 16.14 6.66
CA GLY A 203 -2.51 16.14 6.41
C GLY A 203 -3.22 14.95 7.06
N ASN A 204 -4.49 14.75 6.68
CA ASN A 204 -5.38 13.80 7.34
C ASN A 204 -5.01 12.33 7.11
N TYR A 205 -4.24 12.05 6.05
CA TYR A 205 -3.79 10.70 5.67
C TYR A 205 -2.27 10.54 5.79
N GLY A 206 -1.57 11.47 6.45
CA GLY A 206 -0.13 11.38 6.65
C GLY A 206 0.24 10.12 7.44
N TYR A 207 1.35 9.48 7.08
CA TYR A 207 1.87 8.24 7.66
C TYR A 207 0.92 7.03 7.51
N TRP A 208 0.08 7.01 6.48
CA TRP A 208 -0.81 5.88 6.19
C TRP A 208 -0.68 5.39 4.76
N MET A 209 -0.59 4.07 4.56
CA MET A 209 -0.56 3.40 3.26
C MET A 209 -1.04 1.97 3.44
N CYS A 210 -2.26 1.63 3.00
CA CYS A 210 -2.76 0.27 3.15
C CYS A 210 -1.91 -0.70 2.32
N ALA A 211 -1.49 -1.81 2.93
CA ALA A 211 -0.88 -2.93 2.22
C ALA A 211 -1.78 -4.17 2.35
N GLY A 212 -2.12 -4.80 1.23
CA GLY A 212 -3.03 -5.94 1.17
C GLY A 212 -2.47 -7.14 0.43
N VAL A 213 -2.80 -8.34 0.90
CA VAL A 213 -2.56 -9.62 0.20
C VAL A 213 -3.86 -10.39 0.07
N ARG A 214 -3.99 -11.23 -0.97
CA ARG A 214 -5.22 -11.99 -1.20
C ARG A 214 -5.43 -13.00 -0.08
N GLU A 215 -6.64 -12.99 0.48
CA GLU A 215 -7.08 -13.87 1.54
C GLU A 215 -6.85 -15.34 1.17
N GLY A 216 -6.22 -16.09 2.07
CA GLY A 216 -5.97 -17.52 1.89
C GLY A 216 -4.89 -17.86 0.87
N ASN A 217 -4.28 -16.88 0.20
CA ASN A 217 -3.21 -17.13 -0.78
C ASN A 217 -1.83 -17.12 -0.11
N GLY A 218 -1.46 -18.27 0.46
CA GLY A 218 -0.19 -18.43 1.17
C GLY A 218 1.04 -18.17 0.30
N THR A 219 1.01 -18.55 -0.99
CA THR A 219 2.12 -18.38 -1.92
C THR A 219 2.37 -16.91 -2.26
N GLU A 220 1.30 -16.13 -2.48
CA GLU A 220 1.42 -14.68 -2.65
C GLU A 220 1.99 -14.02 -1.41
N CYS A 221 1.50 -14.39 -0.22
CA CYS A 221 2.05 -13.86 1.02
C CYS A 221 3.54 -14.19 1.20
N GLU A 222 3.98 -15.43 0.88
CA GLU A 222 5.41 -15.79 0.92
C GLU A 222 6.24 -14.96 -0.05
N ASN A 223 5.75 -14.76 -1.27
CA ASN A 223 6.49 -14.01 -2.29
C ASN A 223 6.51 -12.51 -2.00
N ALA A 224 5.43 -11.96 -1.45
CA ALA A 224 5.40 -10.58 -0.95
C ALA A 224 6.41 -10.37 0.17
N ILE A 225 6.55 -11.32 1.12
CA ILE A 225 7.58 -11.26 2.16
C ILE A 225 9.00 -11.24 1.56
N LYS A 226 9.29 -12.14 0.62
CA LYS A 226 10.60 -12.22 -0.05
C LYS A 226 10.92 -10.91 -0.76
N LEU A 227 9.96 -10.37 -1.51
CA LEU A 227 10.08 -9.13 -2.26
C LEU A 227 10.36 -7.96 -1.29
N PHE A 228 9.50 -7.79 -0.29
CA PHE A 228 9.62 -6.72 0.70
C PHE A 228 10.96 -6.73 1.44
N VAL A 229 11.43 -7.92 1.87
CA VAL A 229 12.74 -8.07 2.52
C VAL A 229 13.87 -7.70 1.57
N SER A 230 13.83 -8.20 0.33
CA SER A 230 14.85 -7.92 -0.68
C SER A 230 14.94 -6.44 -1.03
N GLU A 231 13.81 -5.75 -1.17
CA GLU A 231 13.79 -4.33 -1.53
C GLU A 231 14.28 -3.43 -0.40
N ASN A 232 13.95 -3.78 0.84
CA ASN A 232 14.30 -2.96 1.99
C ASN A 232 15.69 -3.27 2.56
N LEU A 233 16.22 -4.49 2.41
CA LEU A 233 17.54 -4.87 2.94
C LEU A 233 18.59 -5.18 1.86
N GLY A 234 18.16 -5.52 0.64
CA GLY A 234 19.03 -6.01 -0.44
C GLY A 234 19.78 -4.93 -1.20
N ASN A 235 19.37 -3.66 -1.10
CA ASN A 235 20.03 -2.52 -1.77
C ASN A 235 21.35 -2.07 -1.09
N ASN A 236 22.11 -3.01 -0.54
CA ASN A 236 23.40 -2.76 0.12
C ASN A 236 24.63 -2.99 -0.80
N GLU A 237 24.45 -2.94 -2.14
CA GLU A 237 25.56 -2.82 -3.10
C GLU A 237 25.66 -1.42 -3.70
#